data_AF-K2B4V2-F1
#
_entry.id   AF-K2B4V2-F1
#
_cell.length_a   1.000
_cell.length_b   1.000
_cell.length_c   1.000
_cell.angle_alpha   90.00
_cell.angle_beta   90.00
_cell.angle_gamma   90.00
#
_symmetry.space_group_name_H-M   'P 1'
#
loop_
_entity.id
_entity.type
_entity.pdbx_description
1 polymer ?
#
loop_
_entity_poly.entity_id
_entity_poly.type
_entity_poly.pdbx_seq_one_letter_code
_entity_poly.pdbx_strand_id
1 'polypeptide(L)'
;MQDNNKQQKIKGILKKLVDASPDVRQEGLKEATYCADMSVLEAVKNLLNDVNPAVRYYAKKAFGSVSAQISTRAMIEAEEQKSREALEAYNEPMSEAG
;
A
#
# COMPACT_ATOMS: atom_id res chain seq x y z
N MET A 1 -7.11 -7.27 -17.36
CA MET A 1 -7.54 -5.85 -17.49
C MET A 1 -7.48 -5.08 -16.16
N GLN A 2 -7.85 -5.69 -15.01
CA GLN A 2 -7.80 -5.02 -13.70
C GLN A 2 -6.39 -4.58 -13.27
N ASP A 3 -5.35 -5.37 -13.53
CA ASP A 3 -3.97 -5.02 -13.12
C ASP A 3 -3.40 -3.80 -13.85
N ASN A 4 -3.74 -3.63 -15.14
CA ASN A 4 -3.32 -2.47 -15.90
C ASN A 4 -3.95 -1.18 -15.34
N ASN A 5 -5.22 -1.23 -14.92
CA ASN A 5 -5.89 -0.08 -14.32
C ASN A 5 -5.27 0.29 -12.97
N LYS A 6 -4.94 -0.70 -12.13
CA LYS A 6 -4.21 -0.47 -10.87
C LYS A 6 -2.85 0.18 -11.10
N GLN A 7 -2.06 -0.34 -12.04
CA GLN A 7 -0.74 0.24 -12.36
C GLN A 7 -0.84 1.65 -12.92
N GLN A 8 -1.83 1.94 -13.77
CA GLN A 8 -2.05 3.30 -14.28
C GLN A 8 -2.45 4.27 -13.16
N LYS A 9 -3.30 3.82 -12.22
CA LYS A 9 -3.66 4.62 -11.04
C LYS A 9 -2.42 4.92 -10.19
N ILE A 10 -1.57 3.93 -9.91
CA ILE A 10 -0.32 4.13 -9.16
C ILE A 10 0.58 5.14 -9.88
N LYS A 11 0.80 4.99 -11.19
CA LYS A 11 1.59 5.94 -11.99
C LYS A 11 1.03 7.36 -11.92
N GLY A 12 -0.30 7.51 -12.01
CA GLY A 12 -0.97 8.81 -11.87
C GLY A 12 -0.72 9.46 -10.52
N ILE A 13 -0.87 8.69 -9.44
CA ILE A 13 -0.58 9.15 -8.07
C ILE A 13 0.88 9.59 -7.96
N LEU A 14 1.83 8.73 -8.35
CA LEU A 14 3.27 9.02 -8.26
C LEU A 14 3.65 10.29 -9.02
N LYS A 15 3.06 10.52 -10.21
CA LYS A 15 3.26 11.75 -10.98
C LYS A 15 2.80 12.99 -10.21
N LYS A 16 1.62 12.95 -9.58
CA LYS A 16 1.10 14.07 -8.78
C LYS A 16 1.98 14.38 -7.57
N LEU A 17 2.52 13.34 -6.91
CA LEU A 17 3.33 13.50 -5.70
C LEU A 17 4.66 14.23 -5.93
N VAL A 18 5.17 14.26 -7.16
CA VAL A 18 6.42 14.97 -7.51
C VAL A 18 6.18 16.27 -8.29
N ASP A 19 4.93 16.71 -8.41
CA ASP A 19 4.58 17.90 -9.17
C ASP A 19 5.14 19.18 -8.51
N ALA A 20 5.50 20.18 -9.32
CA ALA A 20 6.00 21.45 -8.83
C ALA A 20 4.95 22.21 -8.02
N SER A 21 3.67 22.09 -8.39
CA SER A 21 2.56 22.74 -7.69
C SER A 21 2.26 22.03 -6.36
N PRO A 22 2.27 22.75 -5.22
CA PRO A 22 1.90 22.15 -3.94
C PRO A 22 0.44 21.69 -3.90
N ASP A 23 -0.44 22.27 -4.71
CA ASP A 23 -1.85 21.87 -4.77
C ASP A 23 -2.01 20.52 -5.47
N VAL A 24 -1.23 20.29 -6.54
CA VAL A 24 -1.21 18.98 -7.23
C VAL A 24 -0.61 17.91 -6.34
N ARG A 25 0.45 18.22 -5.57
CA ARG A 25 1.00 17.28 -4.58
C ARG A 25 -0.03 16.93 -3.49
N GLN A 26 -0.79 17.92 -3.00
CA GLN A 26 -1.87 17.68 -2.04
C GLN A 26 -2.97 16.78 -2.61
N GLU A 27 -3.34 16.97 -3.88
CA GLU A 27 -4.28 16.07 -4.57
C GLU A 27 -3.73 14.64 -4.66
N GLY A 28 -2.46 14.50 -5.06
CA GLY A 28 -1.75 13.22 -5.07
C GLY A 28 -1.76 12.54 -3.70
N LEU A 29 -1.57 13.28 -2.61
CA LEU A 29 -1.61 12.75 -1.25
C LEU A 29 -3.02 12.27 -0.82
N LYS A 30 -4.06 12.98 -1.25
CA LYS A 30 -5.46 12.56 -1.01
C LYS A 30 -5.76 11.25 -1.73
N GLU A 31 -5.30 11.10 -2.97
CA GLU A 31 -5.46 9.85 -3.73
C GLU A 31 -4.61 8.71 -3.17
N ALA A 32 -3.37 9.01 -2.77
CA ALA A 32 -2.43 8.08 -2.17
C ALA A 32 -2.98 7.44 -0.89
N THR A 33 -3.79 8.17 -0.12
CA THR A 33 -4.40 7.72 1.15
C THR A 33 -5.11 6.36 1.02
N TYR A 34 -5.62 6.01 -0.16
CA TYR A 34 -6.36 4.76 -0.43
C TYR A 34 -5.59 3.80 -1.35
N CYS A 35 -4.26 3.91 -1.39
CA CYS A 35 -3.41 3.09 -2.24
C CYS A 35 -2.40 2.32 -1.40
N ALA A 36 -2.71 1.05 -1.11
CA ALA A 36 -1.83 0.12 -0.41
C ALA A 36 -0.72 -0.39 -1.36
N ASP A 37 0.25 0.49 -1.66
CA ASP A 37 1.39 0.18 -2.51
C ASP A 37 2.69 0.76 -1.92
N MET A 38 3.74 -0.04 -1.89
CA MET A 38 5.03 0.34 -1.30
C MET A 38 5.70 1.51 -2.02
N SER A 39 5.55 1.61 -3.35
CA SER A 39 6.10 2.74 -4.10
C SER A 39 5.41 4.05 -3.75
N VAL A 40 4.10 4.01 -3.51
CA VAL A 40 3.32 5.16 -3.04
C VAL A 40 3.73 5.52 -1.62
N LEU A 41 3.92 4.54 -0.72
CA LEU A 41 4.36 4.81 0.65
C LEU A 41 5.70 5.56 0.69
N GLU A 42 6.68 5.12 -0.10
CA GLU A 42 8.00 5.78 -0.12
C GLU A 42 7.93 7.19 -0.73
N ALA A 43 7.10 7.39 -1.77
CA ALA A 43 6.86 8.73 -2.32
C ALA A 43 6.20 9.67 -1.29
N VAL A 44 5.21 9.18 -0.54
CA VAL A 44 4.54 9.94 0.53
C VAL A 44 5.52 10.29 1.65
N LYS A 45 6.43 9.37 2.02
CA LYS A 45 7.46 9.57 3.05
C LYS A 45 8.37 10.75 2.72
N ASN A 46 8.75 10.91 1.44
CA ASN A 46 9.58 12.04 1.01
C ASN A 46 8.88 13.40 1.25
N LEU A 47 7.55 13.44 1.07
CA LEU A 47 6.75 14.65 1.28
C LEU A 47 6.53 15.02 2.75
N LEU A 48 6.96 14.18 3.71
CA LEU A 48 6.99 14.56 5.12
C LEU A 48 7.93 15.75 5.39
N ASN A 49 8.91 15.95 4.50
CA ASN A 49 9.87 17.06 4.54
C ASN A 49 9.62 18.10 3.42
N ASP A 50 8.43 18.11 2.82
CA ASP A 50 8.10 19.05 1.75
C ASP A 50 8.25 20.50 2.20
N VAL A 51 8.67 21.38 1.28
CA VAL A 51 8.84 22.83 1.55
C VAL A 51 7.53 23.48 1.98
N ASN A 52 6.40 23.04 1.43
CA ASN A 52 5.08 23.55 1.74
C ASN A 52 4.51 22.88 3.01
N PRO A 53 4.17 23.65 4.06
CA PRO A 53 3.63 23.10 5.31
C PRO A 53 2.32 22.31 5.16
N ALA A 54 1.44 22.71 4.24
CA ALA A 54 0.19 22.01 4.00
C ALA A 54 0.46 20.62 3.39
N VAL A 55 1.41 20.52 2.45
CA VAL A 55 1.84 19.23 1.88
C VAL A 55 2.36 18.31 2.99
N ARG A 56 3.21 18.82 3.90
CA ARG A 56 3.68 18.02 5.05
C ARG A 56 2.55 17.50 5.94
N TYR A 57 1.52 18.31 6.19
CA TYR A 57 0.35 17.91 6.98
C TYR A 57 -0.39 16.74 6.33
N TYR A 58 -0.69 16.84 5.02
CA TYR A 58 -1.36 15.77 4.29
C TYR A 58 -0.47 14.53 4.15
N ALA A 59 0.85 14.70 4.00
CA ALA A 59 1.79 13.59 3.93
C ALA A 59 1.79 12.76 5.20
N LYS A 60 1.77 13.38 6.38
CA LYS A 60 1.64 12.66 7.67
C LYS A 60 0.38 11.81 7.73
N LYS A 61 -0.76 12.35 7.30
CA LYS A 61 -2.03 11.61 7.27
C LYS A 61 -1.97 10.44 6.29
N ALA A 62 -1.57 10.69 5.05
CA ALA A 62 -1.48 9.68 4.01
C ALA A 62 -0.49 8.57 4.39
N PHE A 63 0.65 8.90 4.99
CA PHE A 63 1.65 7.92 5.42
C PHE A 63 1.07 6.94 6.44
N GLY A 64 0.36 7.44 7.46
CA GLY A 64 -0.31 6.59 8.44
C GLY A 64 -1.36 5.67 7.80
N SER A 65 -2.20 6.19 6.91
CA SER A 65 -3.23 5.39 6.24
C SER A 65 -2.65 4.33 5.29
N VAL A 66 -1.64 4.67 4.49
CA VAL A 66 -1.03 3.74 3.53
C VAL A 66 -0.27 2.64 4.26
N SER A 67 0.55 3.00 5.25
CA SER A 67 1.31 2.01 6.04
C SER A 67 0.40 1.05 6.80
N ALA A 68 -0.71 1.53 7.37
CA ALA A 68 -1.70 0.68 8.02
C ALA A 68 -2.32 -0.33 7.04
N GLN A 69 -2.72 0.10 5.84
CA GLN A 69 -3.30 -0.80 4.84
C GLN A 69 -2.31 -1.88 4.38
N ILE A 70 -1.06 -1.50 4.12
CA ILE A 70 0.00 -2.45 3.73
C ILE A 70 0.23 -3.47 4.85
N SER A 71 0.33 -3.00 6.10
CA SER A 71 0.56 -3.86 7.26
C SER A 71 -0.60 -4.84 7.46
N THR A 72 -1.84 -4.34 7.44
CA THR A 72 -3.04 -5.19 7.57
C THR A 72 -3.11 -6.25 6.48
N ARG A 73 -2.81 -5.88 5.23
CA ARG A 73 -2.80 -6.84 4.12
C ARG A 73 -1.73 -7.92 4.32
N ALA A 74 -0.51 -7.54 4.69
CA ALA A 74 0.56 -8.50 4.95
C ALA A 74 0.21 -9.46 6.10
N MET A 75 -0.46 -8.97 7.15
CA MET A 75 -0.91 -9.81 8.26
C MET A 75 -1.97 -10.83 7.82
N ILE A 76 -2.94 -10.41 7.00
CA ILE A 76 -3.96 -11.32 6.46
C ILE A 76 -3.29 -12.41 5.60
N GLU A 77 -2.41 -12.02 4.67
CA GLU A 77 -1.72 -12.96 3.79
C GLU A 77 -0.87 -13.97 4.59
N ALA A 78 -0.21 -13.52 5.66
CA ALA A 78 0.56 -14.39 6.55
C ALA A 78 -0.33 -15.37 7.33
N GLU A 79 -1.50 -14.93 7.81
CA GLU A 79 -2.42 -15.79 8.56
C GLU A 79 -3.09 -16.84 7.67
N GLU A 80 -3.46 -16.45 6.45
CA GLU A 80 -3.95 -17.38 5.43
C GLU A 80 -2.90 -18.42 5.08
N GLN A 81 -1.63 -18.02 4.97
CA GLN A 81 -0.54 -18.95 4.68
C GLN A 81 -0.35 -19.98 5.79
N LYS A 82 -0.32 -19.55 7.06
CA LYS A 82 -0.26 -20.47 8.20
C LYS A 82 -1.45 -21.43 8.23
N SER A 83 -2.64 -20.94 7.91
CA SER A 83 -3.85 -21.75 7.87
C SER A 83 -3.78 -22.83 6.78
N ARG A 84 -3.21 -22.50 5.61
CA ARG A 84 -2.96 -23.47 4.53
C ARG A 84 -1.94 -24.53 4.95
N GLU A 85 -0.80 -24.11 5.51
CA GLU A 85 0.24 -25.03 6.00
C GLU A 85 -0.28 -25.97 7.08
N ALA A 86 -1.10 -25.46 8.02
CA ALA A 86 -1.73 -26.29 9.05
C ALA A 86 -2.71 -27.32 8.45
N LEU A 87 -3.46 -26.95 7.41
CA LEU A 87 -4.37 -27.85 6.71
C LEU A 87 -3.60 -28.92 5.92
N GLU A 88 -2.52 -28.55 5.24
CA GLU A 88 -1.65 -29.48 4.52
C GLU A 88 -1.04 -30.52 5.48
N ALA A 89 -0.47 -30.06 6.60
CA ALA A 89 0.10 -30.92 7.63
C ALA A 89 -0.94 -31.90 8.26
N TYR A 90 -2.18 -31.45 8.44
CA TYR A 90 -3.26 -32.33 8.93
C TYR A 90 -3.63 -33.44 7.93
N ASN A 91 -3.56 -33.17 6.63
CA ASN A 91 -3.96 -34.12 5.59
C ASN A 91 -2.86 -35.11 5.18
N GLU A 92 -1.58 -34.81 5.48
CA GLU A 92 -0.42 -35.65 5.14
C GLU A 92 -0.52 -37.11 5.70
N PRO A 93 -0.82 -37.36 7.00
CA PRO A 93 -0.87 -38.72 7.54
C PRO A 93 -2.11 -39.55 7.13
N MET A 94 -3.13 -38.94 6.51
CA MET A 94 -4.34 -39.64 6.05
C MET A 94 -4.24 -40.16 4.61
N SER A 95 -3.16 -39.82 3.88
CA SER A 95 -2.93 -40.26 2.50
C SER A 95 -2.04 -41.50 2.38
N GLU A 96 -1.31 -41.88 3.44
CA GLU A 96 -0.45 -43.07 3.48
C GLU A 96 -1.14 -44.31 4.10
N ALA A 97 -2.29 -44.14 4.75
CA ALA A 97 -3.09 -45.24 5.27
C ALA A 97 -4.12 -45.70 4.21
N GLY A 98 -3.64 -46.45 3.22
CA GLY A 98 -4.47 -47.25 2.30
C GLY A 98 -5.00 -48.52 2.94
#